data_AF-A0A4R4B4P2-F1
#
_entry.id   AF-A0A4R4B4P2-F1
#
_cell.length_a   1.000
_cell.length_b   1.000
_cell.length_c   1.000
_cell.angle_alpha   90.00
_cell.angle_beta   90.00
_cell.angle_gamma   90.00
#
_symmetry.space_group_name_H-M   'P 1'
#
loop_
_entity.id
_entity.type
_entity.pdbx_description
1 polymer ?
#
loop_
_entity_poly.entity_id
_entity_poly.type
_entity_poly.pdbx_seq_one_letter_code
_entity_poly.pdbx_strand_id
1 'polypeptide(L)'
;MADACPNISYTQLAWISDWYIRDENYSKALGAITDFQHKYPFSSHWGDGSTSSSDGQFFRAGGQSSPLAQVNAKHGRDPGLSFYTHISDQYAPFYVQVISSSEEAPHIIDGLLYHETDLEIEEHYTDAAGFVDHVFAMCHMLGFRFAPRIKTFSKNKIYTFEKPLNQPHLEFMIGGTIHTKKIRENWDDLLRLTSSVRNGTVTASLILKKLAAYPRQNSLSVTLREIGRIERTLYTLEWLQSPELRRRVQVGLNKGEAKHALARAVFFNRLGEIRDRSYEDQLHRASGLQLLILAIVLWNTVYISRAVDALRAKGVDIPEEYLQHISPLGWEHITLTGDYVWNLNQKASFNNLRPLREKNSIKK
;
A
#
# COMPACT_ATOMS: atom_id res chain seq x y z
N MET A 1 -21.67 3.79 20.30
CA MET A 1 -21.63 2.60 19.42
C MET A 1 -22.66 1.58 19.86
N ALA A 2 -22.73 1.19 21.16
CA ALA A 2 -23.84 0.38 21.67
C ALA A 2 -25.23 1.00 21.34
N ASP A 3 -25.39 2.31 21.51
CA ASP A 3 -26.64 3.03 21.17
C ASP A 3 -27.01 2.98 19.67
N ALA A 4 -26.01 2.76 18.79
CA ALA A 4 -26.21 2.65 17.34
C ALA A 4 -26.34 1.17 16.89
N CYS A 5 -26.19 0.21 17.81
CA CYS A 5 -26.27 -1.22 17.55
C CYS A 5 -27.41 -1.80 18.42
N PRO A 6 -28.68 -1.65 18.02
CA PRO A 6 -29.83 -1.97 18.88
C PRO A 6 -29.87 -3.43 19.38
N ASN A 7 -29.16 -4.34 18.71
CA ASN A 7 -29.13 -5.77 19.02
C ASN A 7 -27.84 -6.24 19.72
N ILE A 8 -26.92 -5.32 20.09
CA ILE A 8 -25.63 -5.69 20.70
C ILE A 8 -25.43 -4.89 21.99
N SER A 9 -25.18 -5.59 23.10
CA SER A 9 -24.94 -4.94 24.39
C SER A 9 -23.56 -4.32 24.49
N TYR A 10 -23.42 -3.32 25.38
CA TYR A 10 -22.12 -2.73 25.71
C TYR A 10 -21.11 -3.81 26.16
N THR A 11 -21.53 -4.75 27.00
CA THR A 11 -20.67 -5.83 27.51
C THR A 11 -20.13 -6.73 26.39
N GLN A 12 -20.95 -7.03 25.38
CA GLN A 12 -20.50 -7.79 24.22
C GLN A 12 -19.46 -7.01 23.41
N LEU A 13 -19.67 -5.71 23.19
CA LEU A 13 -18.71 -4.86 22.49
C LEU A 13 -17.40 -4.71 23.26
N ALA A 14 -17.47 -4.53 24.59
CA ALA A 14 -16.29 -4.46 25.46
C ALA A 14 -15.49 -5.77 25.41
N TRP A 15 -16.15 -6.92 25.52
CA TRP A 15 -15.51 -8.22 25.41
C TRP A 15 -14.84 -8.41 24.04
N ILE A 16 -15.48 -8.03 22.94
CA ILE A 16 -14.86 -8.07 21.61
C ILE A 16 -13.63 -7.16 21.57
N SER A 17 -13.72 -5.97 22.14
CA SER A 17 -12.60 -5.03 22.22
C SER A 17 -11.39 -5.63 22.93
N ASP A 18 -11.59 -6.18 24.13
CA ASP A 18 -10.50 -6.67 24.99
C ASP A 18 -9.80 -7.92 24.42
N TRP A 19 -10.57 -8.78 23.74
CA TRP A 19 -10.08 -10.07 23.26
C TRP A 19 -9.61 -10.04 21.81
N TYR A 20 -10.22 -9.22 20.94
CA TYR A 20 -9.98 -9.28 19.50
C TYR A 20 -9.28 -8.06 18.91
N ILE A 21 -9.35 -6.88 19.54
CA ILE A 21 -8.72 -5.67 19.00
C ILE A 21 -7.25 -5.65 19.42
N ARG A 22 -6.41 -6.26 18.57
CA ARG A 22 -4.96 -6.38 18.74
C ARG A 22 -4.30 -6.36 17.36
N ASP A 23 -3.08 -5.85 17.27
CA ASP A 23 -2.31 -5.80 16.03
C ASP A 23 -2.24 -7.17 15.33
N GLU A 24 -1.93 -8.24 16.06
CA GLU A 24 -1.83 -9.60 15.53
C GLU A 24 -3.14 -10.08 14.88
N ASN A 25 -4.28 -9.77 15.50
CA ASN A 25 -5.59 -10.17 15.01
C ASN A 25 -5.99 -9.36 13.78
N TYR A 26 -5.65 -8.06 13.76
CA TYR A 26 -5.86 -7.23 12.57
C TYR A 26 -5.03 -7.72 11.39
N SER A 27 -3.74 -7.98 11.59
CA SER A 27 -2.86 -8.47 10.53
C SER A 27 -3.35 -9.81 9.97
N LYS A 28 -3.72 -10.76 10.84
CA LYS A 28 -4.28 -12.05 10.41
C LYS A 28 -5.62 -11.91 9.70
N ALA A 29 -6.51 -11.04 10.19
CA ALA A 29 -7.80 -10.81 9.54
C ALA A 29 -7.65 -10.14 8.18
N LEU A 30 -6.75 -9.15 8.07
CA LEU A 30 -6.43 -8.48 6.81
C LEU A 30 -5.83 -9.48 5.81
N GLY A 31 -4.92 -10.34 6.25
CA GLY A 31 -4.33 -11.39 5.43
C GLY A 31 -5.36 -12.40 4.92
N ALA A 32 -6.17 -12.96 5.82
CA ALA A 32 -7.19 -13.95 5.45
C ALA A 32 -8.19 -13.42 4.40
N ILE A 33 -8.64 -12.17 4.53
CA ILE A 33 -9.55 -11.56 3.54
C ILE A 33 -8.80 -11.22 2.24
N THR A 34 -7.53 -10.80 2.33
CA THR A 34 -6.70 -10.53 1.15
C THR A 34 -6.48 -11.80 0.35
N ASP A 35 -6.16 -12.92 0.99
CA ASP A 35 -5.94 -14.20 0.34
C ASP A 35 -7.21 -14.72 -0.33
N PHE A 36 -8.36 -14.49 0.32
CA PHE A 36 -9.65 -14.81 -0.30
C PHE A 36 -9.90 -13.96 -1.55
N GLN A 37 -9.67 -12.64 -1.47
CA GLN A 37 -9.78 -11.74 -2.62
C GLN A 37 -8.82 -12.16 -3.74
N HIS A 38 -7.60 -12.54 -3.40
CA HIS A 38 -6.58 -12.97 -4.34
C HIS A 38 -6.95 -14.25 -5.08
N LYS A 39 -7.54 -15.23 -4.36
CA LYS A 39 -8.00 -16.50 -4.93
C LYS A 39 -9.36 -16.40 -5.62
N TYR A 40 -10.10 -15.31 -5.44
CA TYR A 40 -11.43 -15.16 -6.03
C TYR A 40 -11.33 -14.92 -7.55
N PRO A 41 -11.95 -15.74 -8.42
CA PRO A 41 -11.69 -15.72 -9.86
C PRO A 41 -11.84 -14.35 -10.53
N PHE A 42 -12.79 -13.52 -10.10
CA PHE A 42 -13.01 -12.21 -10.71
C PHE A 42 -11.85 -11.23 -10.47
N SER A 43 -11.05 -11.42 -9.42
CA SER A 43 -9.96 -10.50 -9.11
C SER A 43 -8.83 -10.57 -10.13
N SER A 44 -8.69 -11.68 -10.86
CA SER A 44 -7.68 -11.87 -11.91
C SER A 44 -7.84 -10.91 -13.08
N HIS A 45 -9.00 -10.27 -13.25
CA HIS A 45 -9.18 -9.22 -14.26
C HIS A 45 -8.38 -7.94 -13.95
N TRP A 46 -7.99 -7.71 -12.69
CA TRP A 46 -7.25 -6.51 -12.31
C TRP A 46 -5.74 -6.72 -12.20
N GLY A 47 -5.32 -7.95 -11.95
CA GLY A 47 -3.94 -8.35 -11.75
C GLY A 47 -3.85 -9.78 -11.21
N ASP A 48 -2.66 -10.35 -11.24
CA ASP A 48 -2.38 -11.71 -10.77
C ASP A 48 -1.91 -11.74 -9.32
N GLY A 49 -1.85 -10.60 -8.63
CA GLY A 49 -1.35 -10.49 -7.26
C GLY A 49 0.18 -10.36 -7.15
N SER A 50 0.91 -10.36 -8.27
CA SER A 50 2.37 -10.20 -8.27
C SER A 50 2.83 -8.75 -8.13
N THR A 51 1.94 -7.78 -8.34
CA THR A 51 2.30 -6.36 -8.26
C THR A 51 1.53 -5.61 -7.19
N SER A 52 2.16 -4.60 -6.62
CA SER A 52 1.55 -3.77 -5.58
C SER A 52 1.96 -2.31 -5.66
N SER A 53 1.26 -1.46 -4.91
CA SER A 53 1.66 -0.07 -4.70
C SER A 53 1.49 0.33 -3.25
N SER A 54 2.20 1.36 -2.81
CA SER A 54 1.95 1.96 -1.49
C SER A 54 1.95 3.47 -1.54
N ASP A 55 1.06 4.06 -0.75
CA ASP A 55 0.91 5.50 -0.62
C ASP A 55 0.49 5.90 0.79
N GLY A 56 0.89 7.10 1.19
CA GLY A 56 0.57 7.69 2.48
C GLY A 56 -0.70 8.54 2.42
N GLN A 57 -1.74 8.16 3.15
CA GLN A 57 -2.93 8.99 3.30
C GLN A 57 -2.83 9.86 4.56
N PHE A 58 -2.81 11.18 4.37
CA PHE A 58 -2.77 12.13 5.48
C PHE A 58 -4.15 12.31 6.13
N PHE A 59 -4.19 12.16 7.44
CA PHE A 59 -5.35 12.44 8.29
C PHE A 59 -4.98 13.49 9.33
N ARG A 60 -5.86 14.48 9.53
CA ARG A 60 -5.63 15.57 10.48
C ARG A 60 -5.67 15.03 11.91
N ALA A 61 -4.76 15.51 12.76
CA ALA A 61 -4.83 15.27 14.19
C ALA A 61 -5.73 16.32 14.84
N GLY A 62 -6.75 15.87 15.58
CA GLY A 62 -7.63 16.73 16.38
C GLY A 62 -7.27 16.65 17.87
N GLY A 63 -7.07 17.80 18.53
CA GLY A 63 -6.77 17.87 19.97
C GLY A 63 -5.27 17.97 20.30
N GLN A 64 -4.87 17.60 21.53
CA GLN A 64 -3.47 17.66 21.97
C GLN A 64 -2.60 16.61 21.26
N SER A 65 -1.46 17.06 20.77
CA SER A 65 -0.56 16.42 19.80
C SER A 65 -0.03 15.03 20.21
N SER A 66 -0.18 14.04 19.33
CA SER A 66 0.67 12.84 19.34
C SER A 66 2.09 13.20 18.89
N PRO A 67 3.16 12.55 19.41
CA PRO A 67 4.54 12.80 18.96
C PRO A 67 4.76 12.58 17.45
N LEU A 68 3.93 11.74 16.81
CA LEU A 68 3.96 11.45 15.38
C LEU A 68 3.15 12.45 14.55
N ALA A 69 2.26 13.22 15.18
CA ALA A 69 1.45 14.22 14.50
C ALA A 69 2.30 15.46 14.23
N GLN A 70 3.04 15.43 13.12
CA GLN A 70 3.90 16.52 12.68
C GLN A 70 3.20 17.37 11.63
N VAL A 71 3.57 18.65 11.56
CA VAL A 71 3.13 19.55 10.49
C VAL A 71 3.86 19.15 9.22
N ASN A 72 3.12 18.76 8.19
CA ASN A 72 3.68 18.52 6.86
C ASN A 72 3.32 19.67 5.92
N ALA A 73 4.32 20.41 5.45
CA ALA A 73 4.14 21.51 4.51
C ALA A 73 3.40 21.13 3.21
N LYS A 74 3.42 19.84 2.81
CA LYS A 74 2.65 19.30 1.67
C LYS A 74 1.13 19.29 1.94
N HIS A 75 0.73 19.12 3.20
CA HIS A 75 -0.67 18.93 3.61
C HIS A 75 -1.25 20.09 4.44
N GLY A 76 -0.46 21.13 4.72
CA GLY A 76 -0.90 22.35 5.37
C GLY A 76 -0.13 22.67 6.65
N ARG A 77 -0.70 23.55 7.48
CA ARG A 77 -0.13 23.93 8.78
C ARG A 77 -0.63 23.08 9.94
N ASP A 78 -1.64 22.26 9.70
CA ASP A 78 -2.24 21.41 10.72
C ASP A 78 -1.40 20.12 10.88
N PRO A 79 -1.07 19.72 12.11
CA PRO A 79 -0.39 18.45 12.36
C PRO A 79 -1.31 17.28 12.00
N GLY A 80 -0.71 16.19 11.54
CA GLY A 80 -1.47 14.99 11.22
C GLY A 80 -0.59 13.76 11.06
N LEU A 81 -1.25 12.64 10.82
CA LEU A 81 -0.65 11.32 10.72
C LEU A 81 -0.81 10.82 9.29
N SER A 82 0.18 10.11 8.80
CA SER A 82 0.08 9.42 7.51
C SER A 82 -0.17 7.94 7.76
N PHE A 83 -1.27 7.42 7.22
CA PHE A 83 -1.51 5.98 7.14
C PHE A 83 -0.91 5.48 5.85
N TYR A 84 0.24 4.84 5.96
CA TYR A 84 0.96 4.25 4.85
C TYR A 84 0.42 2.87 4.58
N THR A 85 -0.16 2.66 3.39
CA THR A 85 -0.84 1.40 3.08
C THR A 85 -0.30 0.79 1.80
N HIS A 86 -0.04 -0.51 1.84
CA HIS A 86 0.26 -1.31 0.65
C HIS A 86 -1.01 -1.97 0.13
N ILE A 87 -1.15 -1.95 -1.20
CA ILE A 87 -2.33 -2.41 -1.91
C ILE A 87 -1.88 -3.25 -3.10
N SER A 88 -2.45 -4.45 -3.24
CA SER A 88 -2.18 -5.30 -4.40
C SER A 88 -2.83 -4.74 -5.66
N ASP A 89 -2.39 -5.20 -6.82
CA ASP A 89 -3.06 -4.92 -8.09
C ASP A 89 -4.52 -5.44 -8.14
N GLN A 90 -4.95 -6.27 -7.20
CA GLN A 90 -6.33 -6.73 -7.05
C GLN A 90 -7.17 -5.86 -6.09
N TYR A 91 -6.73 -4.63 -5.82
CA TYR A 91 -7.36 -3.62 -4.93
C TYR A 91 -7.36 -3.98 -3.44
N ALA A 92 -6.72 -5.08 -3.04
CA ALA A 92 -6.71 -5.52 -1.65
C ALA A 92 -5.61 -4.78 -0.86
N PRO A 93 -5.93 -3.98 0.17
CA PRO A 93 -4.92 -3.54 1.11
C PRO A 93 -4.45 -4.73 1.95
N PHE A 94 -3.14 -4.93 2.03
CA PHE A 94 -2.57 -6.11 2.71
C PHE A 94 -1.59 -5.74 3.83
N TYR A 95 -1.18 -4.48 3.92
CA TYR A 95 -0.31 -3.99 4.99
C TYR A 95 -0.56 -2.52 5.27
N VAL A 96 -0.50 -2.11 6.55
CA VAL A 96 -0.63 -0.71 6.95
C VAL A 96 0.27 -0.37 8.13
N GLN A 97 0.83 0.84 8.10
CA GLN A 97 1.56 1.42 9.21
C GLN A 97 1.19 2.89 9.39
N VAL A 98 1.31 3.37 10.63
CA VAL A 98 1.26 4.79 10.93
C VAL A 98 2.68 5.34 10.89
N ILE A 99 2.91 6.34 10.04
CA ILE A 99 4.22 6.95 9.86
C ILE A 99 4.14 8.47 9.95
N SER A 100 5.28 9.11 10.22
CA SER A 100 5.39 10.54 9.98
C SER A 100 5.31 10.80 8.48
N SER A 101 4.62 11.87 8.10
CA SER A 101 4.32 12.19 6.70
C SER A 101 5.56 12.57 5.86
N SER A 102 6.74 12.61 6.48
CA SER A 102 8.05 12.88 5.85
C SER A 102 8.90 11.63 5.63
N GLU A 103 8.45 10.44 6.06
CA GLU A 103 9.32 9.26 6.20
C GLU A 103 8.88 8.02 5.40
N GLU A 104 8.24 8.14 4.24
CA GLU A 104 7.62 7.00 3.54
C GLU A 104 8.61 5.94 3.01
N ALA A 105 9.76 6.36 2.48
CA ALA A 105 10.64 5.48 1.69
C ALA A 105 11.17 4.23 2.44
N PRO A 106 11.62 4.32 3.70
CA PRO A 106 12.09 3.13 4.43
C PRO A 106 10.99 2.11 4.75
N HIS A 107 9.71 2.54 4.80
CA HIS A 107 8.57 1.68 5.16
C HIS A 107 8.02 0.86 3.99
N ILE A 108 8.48 1.13 2.76
CA ILE A 108 8.13 0.35 1.56
C ILE A 108 8.45 -1.13 1.78
N ILE A 109 9.67 -1.42 2.21
CA ILE A 109 10.18 -2.79 2.33
C ILE A 109 9.54 -3.53 3.51
N ASP A 110 9.18 -2.81 4.58
CA ASP A 110 8.51 -3.42 5.72
C ASP A 110 7.17 -4.05 5.29
N GLY A 111 6.38 -3.34 4.49
CA GLY A 111 5.11 -3.88 4.01
C GLY A 111 5.24 -4.98 2.96
N LEU A 112 6.39 -5.09 2.28
CA LEU A 112 6.67 -6.18 1.34
C LEU A 112 7.18 -7.46 2.01
N LEU A 113 7.69 -7.36 3.24
CA LEU A 113 8.27 -8.52 3.95
C LEU A 113 7.41 -9.02 5.10
N TYR A 114 6.69 -8.12 5.79
CA TYR A 114 6.06 -8.42 7.07
C TYR A 114 4.52 -8.43 6.98
N HIS A 115 3.99 -8.86 5.84
CA HIS A 115 2.56 -9.09 5.66
C HIS A 115 2.22 -10.58 5.87
N GLU A 116 1.01 -10.85 6.36
CA GLU A 116 0.52 -12.19 6.71
C GLU A 116 -0.36 -12.76 5.58
N THR A 117 0.06 -12.60 4.32
CA THR A 117 -0.75 -12.96 3.14
C THR A 117 0.03 -13.89 2.21
N ASP A 118 -0.70 -14.66 1.40
CA ASP A 118 -0.17 -15.56 0.36
C ASP A 118 0.30 -14.82 -0.90
N LEU A 119 0.42 -13.49 -0.86
CA LEU A 119 0.80 -12.68 -2.03
C LEU A 119 2.30 -12.79 -2.28
N GLU A 120 2.68 -13.17 -3.48
CA GLU A 120 4.07 -13.20 -3.93
C GLU A 120 4.39 -11.91 -4.70
N ILE A 121 4.62 -10.81 -3.99
CA ILE A 121 4.90 -9.53 -4.63
C ILE A 121 6.29 -9.57 -5.30
N GLU A 122 6.33 -9.33 -6.61
CA GLU A 122 7.54 -9.23 -7.41
C GLU A 122 7.89 -7.77 -7.74
N GLU A 123 6.88 -6.94 -8.06
CA GLU A 123 7.06 -5.54 -8.49
C GLU A 123 6.23 -4.58 -7.63
N HIS A 124 6.85 -3.48 -7.18
CA HIS A 124 6.22 -2.53 -6.28
C HIS A 124 6.33 -1.07 -6.74
N TYR A 125 5.19 -0.39 -6.80
CA TYR A 125 5.03 0.98 -7.30
C TYR A 125 4.90 2.00 -6.17
N THR A 126 5.58 3.14 -6.29
CA THR A 126 5.45 4.25 -5.33
C THR A 126 5.46 5.63 -5.98
N ASP A 127 4.85 6.58 -5.29
CA ASP A 127 4.78 7.97 -5.70
C ASP A 127 5.98 8.75 -5.14
N ALA A 128 7.05 8.84 -5.93
CA ALA A 128 8.34 9.21 -5.36
C ALA A 128 8.41 10.71 -4.95
N ALA A 129 8.27 10.97 -3.66
CA ALA A 129 8.85 12.10 -2.95
C ALA A 129 9.94 11.59 -1.99
N GLY A 130 11.01 10.98 -2.55
CA GLY A 130 12.10 10.43 -1.72
C GLY A 130 12.96 9.40 -2.44
N PHE A 131 13.56 9.77 -3.57
CA PHE A 131 14.53 8.95 -4.31
C PHE A 131 15.76 8.65 -3.44
N VAL A 132 15.76 7.51 -2.72
CA VAL A 132 16.92 7.07 -1.93
C VAL A 132 17.54 5.85 -2.60
N ASP A 133 18.81 5.97 -3.00
CA ASP A 133 19.62 4.88 -3.56
C ASP A 133 19.50 3.60 -2.70
N HIS A 134 19.49 3.77 -1.37
CA HIS A 134 19.39 2.67 -0.42
C HIS A 134 18.14 1.80 -0.58
N VAL A 135 16.99 2.37 -0.96
CA VAL A 135 15.75 1.59 -1.16
C VAL A 135 15.85 0.75 -2.42
N PHE A 136 16.34 1.32 -3.53
CA PHE A 136 16.63 0.57 -4.75
C PHE A 136 17.54 -0.63 -4.47
N ALA A 137 18.62 -0.39 -3.72
CA ALA A 137 19.56 -1.44 -3.37
C ALA A 137 18.92 -2.54 -2.51
N MET A 138 18.20 -2.16 -1.44
CA MET A 138 17.57 -3.14 -0.56
C MET A 138 16.49 -3.95 -1.27
N CYS A 139 15.64 -3.32 -2.08
CA CYS A 139 14.65 -4.03 -2.88
C CYS A 139 15.31 -5.05 -3.80
N HIS A 140 16.34 -4.65 -4.56
CA HIS A 140 17.08 -5.57 -5.42
C HIS A 140 17.68 -6.74 -4.63
N MET A 141 18.35 -6.47 -3.51
CA MET A 141 18.97 -7.51 -2.67
C MET A 141 17.94 -8.48 -2.06
N LEU A 142 16.70 -8.02 -1.84
CA LEU A 142 15.61 -8.83 -1.31
C LEU A 142 14.82 -9.56 -2.41
N GLY A 143 15.08 -9.27 -3.69
CA GLY A 143 14.41 -9.89 -4.84
C GLY A 143 13.19 -9.13 -5.35
N PHE A 144 12.98 -7.88 -4.92
CA PHE A 144 11.86 -7.05 -5.37
C PHE A 144 12.29 -6.08 -6.47
N ARG A 145 11.46 -5.97 -7.50
CA ARG A 145 11.56 -4.92 -8.52
C ARG A 145 10.91 -3.65 -8.01
N PHE A 146 11.73 -2.66 -7.68
CA PHE A 146 11.24 -1.35 -7.23
C PHE A 146 10.99 -0.42 -8.42
N ALA A 147 9.72 -0.02 -8.61
CA ALA A 147 9.27 0.73 -9.79
C ALA A 147 8.59 2.06 -9.41
N PRO A 148 9.35 3.06 -8.92
CA PRO A 148 8.80 4.37 -8.56
C PRO A 148 8.42 5.21 -9.78
N ARG A 149 7.35 6.02 -9.67
CA ARG A 149 6.97 6.98 -10.73
C ARG A 149 7.99 8.11 -10.83
N ILE A 150 8.58 8.27 -12.02
CA ILE A 150 9.51 9.37 -12.33
C ILE A 150 8.74 10.55 -12.94
N LYS A 151 8.54 11.63 -12.16
CA LYS A 151 7.89 12.87 -12.63
C LYS A 151 8.84 13.83 -13.37
N THR A 152 10.11 13.89 -12.99
CA THR A 152 11.07 14.85 -13.54
C THR A 152 12.44 14.22 -13.74
N PHE A 153 12.99 14.33 -14.95
CA PHE A 153 14.27 13.71 -15.31
C PHE A 153 15.50 14.50 -14.87
N SER A 154 15.41 15.83 -14.76
CA SER A 154 16.56 16.70 -14.42
C SER A 154 17.17 16.40 -13.04
N LYS A 155 16.40 15.80 -12.14
CA LYS A 155 16.84 15.40 -10.79
C LYS A 155 17.37 13.96 -10.73
N ASN A 156 17.16 13.16 -11.78
CA ASN A 156 17.57 11.76 -11.79
C ASN A 156 18.90 11.60 -12.50
N LYS A 157 19.93 11.32 -11.70
CA LYS A 157 21.28 11.09 -12.19
C LYS A 157 21.51 9.61 -12.47
N ILE A 158 22.09 9.33 -13.63
CA ILE A 158 22.59 8.01 -14.04
C ILE A 158 24.08 7.89 -13.73
N TYR A 159 24.51 6.66 -13.43
CA TYR A 159 25.88 6.36 -13.02
C TYR A 159 26.47 5.29 -13.93
N THR A 160 27.78 5.38 -14.12
CA THR A 160 28.53 4.51 -15.06
C THR A 160 29.64 3.76 -14.33
N PHE A 161 30.07 2.62 -14.83
CA PHE A 161 31.20 1.90 -14.23
C PHE A 161 32.55 2.55 -14.57
N GLU A 162 32.63 3.17 -15.75
CA GLU A 162 33.80 3.88 -16.27
C GLU A 162 33.44 5.31 -16.60
N LYS A 163 34.44 6.17 -16.83
CA LYS A 163 34.16 7.54 -17.29
C LYS A 163 33.39 7.47 -18.62
N PRO A 164 32.24 8.14 -18.74
CA PRO A 164 31.43 8.05 -19.94
C PRO A 164 32.20 8.60 -21.13
N LEU A 165 32.27 7.83 -22.22
CA LEU A 165 32.78 8.33 -23.50
C LEU A 165 31.83 9.41 -24.01
N ASN A 166 32.28 10.67 -23.95
CA ASN A 166 31.71 11.88 -24.56
C ASN A 166 30.29 11.71 -25.14
N GLN A 167 29.26 11.86 -24.30
CA GLN A 167 27.83 11.83 -24.68
C GLN A 167 27.18 13.20 -24.42
N PRO A 168 27.29 14.17 -25.35
CA PRO A 168 26.83 15.54 -25.12
C PRO A 168 25.33 15.62 -24.77
N HIS A 169 24.53 14.71 -25.34
CA HIS A 169 23.08 14.69 -25.13
C HIS A 169 22.65 14.11 -23.77
N LEU A 170 23.52 13.36 -23.07
CA LEU A 170 23.21 12.72 -21.78
C LEU A 170 24.06 13.26 -20.63
N GLU A 171 24.98 14.19 -20.90
CA GLU A 171 25.87 14.79 -19.90
C GLU A 171 25.10 15.39 -18.72
N PHE A 172 23.95 16.01 -18.97
CA PHE A 172 23.09 16.56 -17.92
C PHE A 172 22.54 15.51 -16.96
N MET A 173 22.46 14.23 -17.36
CA MET A 173 21.99 13.13 -16.52
C MET A 173 23.13 12.39 -15.83
N ILE A 174 24.37 12.49 -16.31
CA ILE A 174 25.51 11.77 -15.72
C ILE A 174 25.82 12.34 -14.33
N GLY A 175 25.79 11.47 -13.32
CA GLY A 175 26.07 11.79 -11.92
C GLY A 175 27.46 11.41 -11.42
N GLY A 176 28.19 10.59 -12.18
CA GLY A 176 29.53 10.11 -11.85
C GLY A 176 29.70 8.61 -12.07
N THR A 177 30.75 8.05 -11.46
CA THR A 177 31.10 6.64 -11.58
C THR A 177 30.77 5.84 -10.32
N ILE A 178 30.51 4.55 -10.48
CA ILE A 178 30.24 3.59 -9.41
C ILE A 178 31.53 3.13 -8.75
N HIS A 179 31.59 3.16 -7.42
CA HIS A 179 32.77 2.70 -6.66
C HIS A 179 32.73 1.18 -6.41
N THR A 180 33.00 0.38 -7.45
CA THR A 180 32.92 -1.10 -7.39
C THR A 180 33.81 -1.73 -6.31
N LYS A 181 34.95 -1.13 -5.99
CA LYS A 181 35.84 -1.59 -4.91
C LYS A 181 35.13 -1.63 -3.56
N LYS A 182 34.34 -0.61 -3.22
CA LYS A 182 33.60 -0.56 -1.94
C LYS A 182 32.54 -1.65 -1.85
N ILE A 183 31.89 -1.96 -2.98
CA ILE A 183 30.92 -3.05 -3.08
C ILE A 183 31.60 -4.38 -2.76
N ARG A 184 32.75 -4.66 -3.38
CA ARG A 184 33.50 -5.90 -3.12
C ARG A 184 33.96 -6.01 -1.66
N GLU A 185 34.44 -4.92 -1.08
CA GLU A 185 34.97 -4.90 0.29
C GLU A 185 33.90 -5.16 1.37
N ASN A 186 32.63 -4.78 1.13
CA ASN A 186 31.55 -4.89 2.13
C ASN A 186 30.46 -5.88 1.70
N TRP A 187 30.72 -6.76 0.74
CA TRP A 187 29.71 -7.66 0.15
C TRP A 187 29.12 -8.61 1.19
N ASP A 188 29.96 -9.26 1.99
CA ASP A 188 29.52 -10.23 2.98
C ASP A 188 28.66 -9.58 4.08
N ASP A 189 29.04 -8.40 4.54
CA ASP A 189 28.29 -7.66 5.54
C ASP A 189 26.96 -7.13 5.00
N LEU A 190 26.90 -6.79 3.71
CA LEU A 190 25.65 -6.48 3.04
C LEU A 190 24.73 -7.70 2.97
N LEU A 191 25.25 -8.89 2.62
CA LEU A 191 24.46 -10.12 2.62
C LEU A 191 23.91 -10.44 4.02
N ARG A 192 24.72 -10.26 5.06
CA ARG A 192 24.28 -10.41 6.46
C ARG A 192 23.17 -9.42 6.82
N LEU A 193 23.28 -8.17 6.38
CA LEU A 193 22.27 -7.14 6.58
C LEU A 193 20.96 -7.54 5.90
N THR A 194 21.00 -7.89 4.62
CA THR A 194 19.83 -8.30 3.84
C THR A 194 19.17 -9.54 4.44
N SER A 195 19.96 -10.54 4.86
CA SER A 195 19.44 -11.74 5.53
C SER A 195 18.78 -11.42 6.87
N SER A 196 19.37 -10.52 7.66
CA SER A 196 18.79 -10.08 8.94
C SER A 196 17.44 -9.38 8.77
N VAL A 197 17.30 -8.59 7.70
CA VAL A 197 16.03 -7.96 7.32
C VAL A 197 15.03 -9.00 6.82
N ARG A 198 15.43 -9.89 5.90
CA ARG A 198 14.55 -10.93 5.36
C ARG A 198 14.00 -11.86 6.43
N ASN A 199 14.80 -12.18 7.46
CA ASN A 199 14.38 -13.04 8.57
C ASN A 199 13.65 -12.30 9.70
N GLY A 200 13.44 -10.97 9.58
CA GLY A 200 12.74 -10.19 10.59
C GLY A 200 13.53 -9.91 11.87
N THR A 201 14.85 -10.16 11.90
CA THR A 201 15.72 -9.80 13.04
C THR A 201 15.74 -8.29 13.29
N VAL A 202 15.61 -7.49 12.21
CA VAL A 202 15.49 -6.04 12.26
C VAL A 202 14.60 -5.58 11.10
N THR A 203 13.72 -4.59 11.34
CA THR A 203 12.90 -4.03 10.25
C THR A 203 13.76 -3.25 9.24
N ALA A 204 13.33 -3.24 7.98
CA ALA A 204 14.03 -2.51 6.93
C ALA A 204 14.00 -1.01 7.21
N SER A 205 12.85 -0.51 7.67
CA SER A 205 12.71 0.91 8.03
C SER A 205 13.68 1.34 9.11
N LEU A 206 13.84 0.55 10.18
CA LEU A 206 14.72 0.87 11.30
C LEU A 206 16.19 0.89 10.86
N ILE A 207 16.63 -0.13 10.13
CA ILE A 207 18.03 -0.23 9.74
C ILE A 207 18.40 0.82 8.69
N LEU A 208 17.52 1.10 7.73
CA LEU A 208 17.73 2.14 6.73
C LEU A 208 17.79 3.53 7.38
N LYS A 209 16.94 3.82 8.36
CA LYS A 209 17.01 5.07 9.14
C LYS A 209 18.35 5.18 9.88
N LYS A 210 18.82 4.11 10.52
CA LYS A 210 20.11 4.08 11.21
C LYS A 210 21.30 4.29 10.26
N LEU A 211 21.26 3.68 9.07
CA LEU A 211 22.27 3.86 8.02
C LEU A 211 22.25 5.27 7.42
N ALA A 212 21.07 5.90 7.35
CA ALA A 212 20.88 7.25 6.84
C ALA A 212 21.31 8.33 7.83
N ALA A 213 21.36 8.05 9.13
CA ALA A 213 21.79 9.00 10.16
C ALA A 213 23.29 9.38 10.06
N TYR A 214 24.15 8.45 9.64
CA TYR A 214 25.61 8.67 9.53
C TYR A 214 26.18 8.19 8.19
N PRO A 215 25.72 8.74 7.05
CA PRO A 215 25.91 8.14 5.72
C PRO A 215 27.36 8.21 5.22
N ARG A 216 28.17 9.14 5.73
CA ARG A 216 29.58 9.29 5.33
C ARG A 216 30.55 8.49 6.19
N GLN A 217 30.12 8.05 7.38
CA GLN A 217 30.96 7.34 8.34
C GLN A 217 30.72 5.83 8.32
N ASN A 218 29.66 5.38 7.66
CA ASN A 218 29.28 3.98 7.60
C ASN A 218 29.59 3.38 6.21
N SER A 219 30.54 2.44 6.15
CA SER A 219 30.95 1.77 4.91
C SER A 219 29.81 0.98 4.25
N LEU A 220 28.89 0.40 5.03
CA LEU A 220 27.70 -0.29 4.52
C LEU A 220 26.71 0.69 3.90
N SER A 221 26.48 1.85 4.54
CA SER A 221 25.61 2.89 3.97
C SER A 221 26.14 3.39 2.62
N VAL A 222 27.45 3.57 2.51
CA VAL A 222 28.10 3.94 1.23
C VAL A 222 27.96 2.81 0.21
N THR A 223 28.20 1.56 0.59
CA THR A 223 28.10 0.41 -0.31
C THR A 223 26.69 0.21 -0.85
N LEU A 224 25.70 0.26 0.05
CA LEU A 224 24.29 0.16 -0.32
C LEU A 224 23.88 1.29 -1.26
N ARG A 225 24.41 2.50 -1.07
CA ARG A 225 24.23 3.62 -2.00
C ARG A 225 24.78 3.33 -3.39
N GLU A 226 25.98 2.75 -3.50
CA GLU A 226 26.60 2.45 -4.80
C GLU A 226 25.79 1.39 -5.57
N ILE A 227 25.29 0.34 -4.91
CA ILE A 227 24.37 -0.64 -5.54
C ILE A 227 23.08 0.05 -5.97
N GLY A 228 22.52 0.89 -5.10
CA GLY A 228 21.31 1.64 -5.37
C GLY A 228 21.40 2.55 -6.59
N ARG A 229 22.59 3.11 -6.85
CA ARG A 229 22.87 3.89 -8.06
C ARG A 229 22.87 3.03 -9.32
N ILE A 230 23.35 1.79 -9.26
CA ILE A 230 23.30 0.84 -10.38
C ILE A 230 21.82 0.58 -10.72
N GLU A 231 21.06 0.10 -9.74
CA GLU A 231 19.65 -0.27 -9.92
C GLU A 231 18.79 0.92 -10.36
N ARG A 232 18.97 2.09 -9.73
CA ARG A 232 18.28 3.31 -10.17
C ARG A 232 18.65 3.68 -11.60
N THR A 233 19.91 3.51 -11.99
CA THR A 233 20.35 3.82 -13.36
C THR A 233 19.66 2.90 -14.36
N LEU A 234 19.67 1.59 -14.12
CA LEU A 234 19.01 0.60 -14.96
C LEU A 234 17.51 0.90 -15.09
N TYR A 235 16.83 1.13 -13.96
CA TYR A 235 15.41 1.49 -13.95
C TYR A 235 15.13 2.79 -14.70
N THR A 236 15.98 3.82 -14.54
CA THR A 236 15.80 5.10 -15.23
C THR A 236 15.90 4.94 -16.75
N LEU A 237 16.84 4.11 -17.22
CA LEU A 237 17.00 3.83 -18.65
C LEU A 237 15.78 3.06 -19.19
N GLU A 238 15.31 2.05 -18.49
CA GLU A 238 14.11 1.29 -18.86
C GLU A 238 12.86 2.18 -18.85
N TRP A 239 12.70 3.01 -17.82
CA TRP A 239 11.60 3.98 -17.70
C TRP A 239 11.57 4.95 -18.87
N LEU A 240 12.72 5.37 -19.42
CA LEU A 240 12.77 6.23 -20.60
C LEU A 240 12.36 5.48 -21.87
N GLN A 241 12.76 4.22 -21.99
CA GLN A 241 12.59 3.41 -23.20
C GLN A 241 11.21 2.78 -23.34
N SER A 242 10.56 2.37 -22.24
CA SER A 242 9.29 1.62 -22.28
C SER A 242 8.08 2.47 -21.90
N PRO A 243 7.19 2.80 -22.85
CA PRO A 243 5.85 3.32 -22.56
C PRO A 243 5.00 2.38 -21.71
N GLU A 244 5.18 1.08 -21.87
CA GLU A 244 4.41 0.03 -21.20
C GLU A 244 4.70 0.03 -19.70
N LEU A 245 5.99 0.12 -19.30
CA LEU A 245 6.38 0.28 -17.90
C LEU A 245 5.72 1.51 -17.28
N ARG A 246 5.76 2.66 -17.97
CA ARG A 246 5.12 3.89 -17.49
C ARG A 246 3.62 3.74 -17.31
N ARG A 247 2.95 3.05 -18.25
CA ARG A 247 1.51 2.78 -18.17
C ARG A 247 1.19 1.86 -16.99
N ARG A 248 1.92 0.74 -16.82
CA ARG A 248 1.71 -0.20 -15.70
C ARG A 248 1.87 0.48 -14.34
N VAL A 249 2.95 1.24 -14.16
CA VAL A 249 3.21 2.00 -12.91
C VAL A 249 2.11 3.02 -12.65
N GLN A 250 1.65 3.76 -13.68
CA GLN A 250 0.56 4.72 -13.52
C GLN A 250 -0.77 4.04 -13.15
N VAL A 251 -1.09 2.91 -13.76
CA VAL A 251 -2.30 2.13 -13.42
C VAL A 251 -2.22 1.62 -11.97
N GLY A 252 -1.07 1.08 -11.55
CA GLY A 252 -0.87 0.61 -10.18
C GLY A 252 -1.08 1.74 -9.15
N LEU A 253 -0.46 2.90 -9.36
CA LEU A 253 -0.60 4.05 -8.47
C LEU A 253 -2.02 4.62 -8.45
N ASN A 254 -2.71 4.64 -9.59
CA ASN A 254 -4.10 5.08 -9.65
C ASN A 254 -5.03 4.24 -8.77
N LYS A 255 -4.76 2.94 -8.58
CA LYS A 255 -5.54 2.08 -7.67
C LYS A 255 -5.41 2.56 -6.21
N GLY A 256 -4.19 2.90 -5.79
CA GLY A 256 -3.92 3.49 -4.48
C GLY A 256 -4.59 4.86 -4.29
N GLU A 257 -4.44 5.75 -5.27
CA GLU A 257 -5.06 7.09 -5.25
C GLU A 257 -6.60 7.01 -5.21
N ALA A 258 -7.21 6.11 -5.98
CA ALA A 258 -8.66 5.93 -6.04
C ALA A 258 -9.24 5.43 -4.70
N LYS A 259 -8.51 4.58 -3.99
CA LYS A 259 -8.91 4.07 -2.67
C LYS A 259 -9.03 5.19 -1.63
N HIS A 260 -8.25 6.27 -1.73
CA HIS A 260 -8.32 7.37 -0.76
C HIS A 260 -9.71 7.99 -0.65
N ALA A 261 -10.49 8.00 -1.73
CA ALA A 261 -11.86 8.49 -1.72
C ALA A 261 -12.78 7.60 -0.87
N LEU A 262 -12.69 6.28 -1.04
CA LEU A 262 -13.39 5.29 -0.20
C LEU A 262 -12.93 5.39 1.26
N ALA A 263 -11.62 5.49 1.49
CA ALA A 263 -11.07 5.61 2.83
C ALA A 263 -11.60 6.85 3.57
N ARG A 264 -11.71 8.00 2.90
CA ARG A 264 -12.33 9.21 3.48
C ARG A 264 -13.81 9.01 3.79
N ALA A 265 -14.54 8.31 2.91
CA ALA A 265 -15.96 8.04 3.12
C ALA A 265 -16.19 7.13 4.33
N VAL A 266 -15.37 6.08 4.51
CA VAL A 266 -15.42 5.19 5.67
C VAL A 266 -14.93 5.91 6.94
N PHE A 267 -13.94 6.78 6.81
CA PHE A 267 -13.35 7.55 7.91
C PHE A 267 -14.07 8.89 8.16
N PHE A 268 -15.41 8.87 8.20
CA PHE A 268 -16.21 10.11 8.38
C PHE A 268 -16.35 10.56 9.84
N ASN A 269 -16.21 9.65 10.80
CA ASN A 269 -16.41 9.94 12.22
C ASN A 269 -15.36 10.93 12.75
N ARG A 270 -15.75 11.74 13.75
CA ARG A 270 -14.92 12.82 14.32
C ARG A 270 -14.39 13.81 13.27
N LEU A 271 -15.20 14.14 12.26
CA LEU A 271 -14.82 15.01 11.14
C LEU A 271 -13.63 14.49 10.31
N GLY A 272 -13.36 13.18 10.37
CA GLY A 272 -12.17 12.59 9.75
C GLY A 272 -10.87 12.94 10.47
N GLU A 273 -10.94 13.33 11.74
CA GLU A 273 -9.77 13.61 12.58
C GLU A 273 -9.37 12.40 13.42
N ILE A 274 -8.06 12.19 13.54
CA ILE A 274 -7.48 11.27 14.51
C ILE A 274 -7.29 12.01 15.83
N ARG A 275 -7.87 11.47 16.90
CA ARG A 275 -7.73 12.04 18.26
C ARG A 275 -7.01 11.11 19.23
N ASP A 276 -6.52 9.98 18.72
CA ASP A 276 -5.87 8.96 19.53
C ASP A 276 -4.44 9.37 19.84
N ARG A 277 -4.03 9.10 21.08
CA ARG A 277 -2.76 9.61 21.62
C ARG A 277 -1.61 8.65 21.39
N SER A 278 -1.82 7.38 21.72
CA SER A 278 -0.80 6.34 21.63
C SER A 278 -0.61 5.91 20.18
N TYR A 279 0.60 5.43 19.85
CA TYR A 279 0.87 4.83 18.55
C TYR A 279 -0.01 3.61 18.29
N GLU A 280 -0.19 2.78 19.31
CA GLU A 280 -1.00 1.56 19.25
C GLU A 280 -2.46 1.87 18.88
N ASP A 281 -3.08 2.86 19.53
CA ASP A 281 -4.47 3.25 19.21
C ASP A 281 -4.60 3.80 17.76
N GLN A 282 -3.58 4.52 17.30
CA GLN A 282 -3.54 5.03 15.92
C GLN A 282 -3.37 3.88 14.93
N LEU A 283 -2.56 2.89 15.25
CA LEU A 283 -2.34 1.70 14.43
C LEU A 283 -3.59 0.82 14.39
N HIS A 284 -4.25 0.58 15.52
CA HIS A 284 -5.54 -0.10 15.58
C HIS A 284 -6.58 0.59 14.71
N ARG A 285 -6.62 1.93 14.73
CA ARG A 285 -7.53 2.71 13.89
C ARG A 285 -7.20 2.58 12.41
N ALA A 286 -5.92 2.67 12.04
CA ALA A 286 -5.47 2.50 10.66
C ALA A 286 -5.80 1.09 10.15
N SER A 287 -5.52 0.07 10.96
CA SER A 287 -5.78 -1.34 10.68
C SER A 287 -7.27 -1.63 10.53
N GLY A 288 -8.11 -1.15 11.45
CA GLY A 288 -9.56 -1.28 11.35
C GLY A 288 -10.13 -0.60 10.11
N LEU A 289 -9.61 0.58 9.74
CA LEU A 289 -10.01 1.26 8.50
C LEU A 289 -9.65 0.41 7.26
N GLN A 290 -8.44 -0.14 7.20
CA GLN A 290 -8.04 -0.98 6.06
C GLN A 290 -8.83 -2.29 5.98
N LEU A 291 -9.13 -2.90 7.12
CA LEU A 291 -9.95 -4.11 7.17
C LEU A 291 -11.37 -3.85 6.64
N LEU A 292 -11.98 -2.72 7.02
CA LEU A 292 -13.30 -2.32 6.50
C LEU A 292 -13.27 -2.03 5.00
N ILE A 293 -12.24 -1.33 4.52
CA ILE A 293 -12.06 -1.07 3.09
C ILE A 293 -11.93 -2.39 2.33
N LEU A 294 -11.11 -3.33 2.82
CA LEU A 294 -10.94 -4.63 2.20
C LEU A 294 -12.24 -5.44 2.19
N ALA A 295 -13.01 -5.40 3.27
CA ALA A 295 -14.32 -6.05 3.32
C ALA A 295 -15.30 -5.48 2.27
N ILE A 296 -15.28 -4.16 2.05
CA ILE A 296 -16.06 -3.49 1.00
C ILE A 296 -15.57 -3.92 -0.39
N VAL A 297 -14.26 -3.93 -0.62
CA VAL A 297 -13.65 -4.39 -1.89
C VAL A 297 -14.04 -5.82 -2.19
N LEU A 298 -13.95 -6.72 -1.22
CA LEU A 298 -14.31 -8.12 -1.40
C LEU A 298 -15.81 -8.27 -1.68
N TRP A 299 -16.66 -7.61 -0.89
CA TRP A 299 -18.10 -7.59 -1.14
C TRP A 299 -18.40 -7.17 -2.57
N ASN A 300 -17.84 -6.03 -3.00
CA ASN A 300 -18.03 -5.53 -4.35
C ASN A 300 -17.53 -6.49 -5.41
N THR A 301 -16.36 -7.10 -5.23
CA THR A 301 -15.79 -8.08 -6.15
C THR A 301 -16.75 -9.26 -6.38
N VAL A 302 -17.30 -9.81 -5.30
CA VAL A 302 -18.27 -10.91 -5.38
C VAL A 302 -19.56 -10.49 -6.09
N TYR A 303 -20.09 -9.31 -5.79
CA TYR A 303 -21.34 -8.84 -6.41
C TYR A 303 -21.16 -8.36 -7.86
N ILE A 304 -20.01 -7.81 -8.22
CA ILE A 304 -19.69 -7.45 -9.61
C ILE A 304 -19.64 -8.74 -10.45
N SER A 305 -18.92 -9.77 -9.97
CA SER A 305 -18.88 -11.09 -10.61
C SER A 305 -20.29 -11.63 -10.86
N ARG A 306 -21.17 -11.61 -9.85
CA ARG A 306 -22.57 -12.04 -10.02
C ARG A 306 -23.38 -11.18 -10.96
N ALA A 307 -23.16 -9.87 -10.95
CA ALA A 307 -23.85 -8.97 -11.87
C ALA A 307 -23.44 -9.25 -13.32
N VAL A 308 -22.16 -9.51 -13.58
CA VAL A 308 -21.65 -9.91 -14.89
C VAL A 308 -22.28 -11.23 -15.33
N ASP A 309 -22.30 -12.25 -14.47
CA ASP A 309 -22.93 -13.55 -14.77
C ASP A 309 -24.42 -13.41 -15.08
N ALA A 310 -25.15 -12.61 -14.30
CA ALA A 310 -26.57 -12.37 -14.51
C ALA A 310 -26.85 -11.61 -15.81
N LEU A 311 -25.99 -10.67 -16.21
CA LEU A 311 -26.10 -9.95 -17.48
C LEU A 311 -25.79 -10.86 -18.67
N ARG A 312 -24.75 -11.70 -18.57
CA ARG A 312 -24.43 -12.72 -19.58
C ARG A 312 -25.56 -13.72 -19.75
N ALA A 313 -26.16 -14.19 -18.66
CA ALA A 313 -27.34 -15.07 -18.70
C ALA A 313 -28.57 -14.42 -19.37
N LYS A 314 -28.67 -13.09 -19.34
CA LYS A 314 -29.70 -12.31 -20.06
C LYS A 314 -29.34 -12.03 -21.53
N GLY A 315 -28.23 -12.57 -22.03
CA GLY A 315 -27.77 -12.41 -23.41
C GLY A 315 -27.03 -11.09 -23.68
N VAL A 316 -26.59 -10.38 -22.64
CA VAL A 316 -25.74 -9.19 -22.82
C VAL A 316 -24.31 -9.64 -23.11
N ASP A 317 -23.78 -9.25 -24.27
CA ASP A 317 -22.39 -9.47 -24.61
C ASP A 317 -21.49 -8.51 -23.81
N ILE A 318 -20.58 -9.07 -23.03
CA ILE A 318 -19.64 -8.33 -22.18
C ILE A 318 -18.23 -8.86 -22.48
N PRO A 319 -17.47 -8.14 -23.34
CA PRO A 319 -16.08 -8.47 -23.62
C PRO A 319 -15.24 -8.52 -22.34
N GLU A 320 -14.40 -9.54 -22.24
CA GLU A 320 -13.56 -9.77 -21.06
C GLU A 320 -12.60 -8.60 -20.78
N GLU A 321 -12.12 -7.97 -21.84
CA GLU A 321 -11.24 -6.80 -21.78
C GLU A 321 -11.85 -5.59 -21.06
N TYR A 322 -13.18 -5.53 -20.90
CA TYR A 322 -13.83 -4.44 -20.18
C TYR A 322 -13.90 -4.67 -18.68
N LEU A 323 -13.78 -5.92 -18.21
CA LEU A 323 -13.90 -6.24 -16.78
C LEU A 323 -12.77 -5.61 -15.95
N GLN A 324 -11.57 -5.48 -16.54
CA GLN A 324 -10.43 -4.82 -15.90
C GLN A 324 -10.68 -3.33 -15.58
N HIS A 325 -11.65 -2.70 -16.24
CA HIS A 325 -11.99 -1.29 -16.07
C HIS A 325 -13.06 -1.03 -15.00
N ILE A 326 -13.64 -2.09 -14.42
CA ILE A 326 -14.63 -1.99 -13.36
C ILE A 326 -13.90 -1.90 -12.02
N SER A 327 -14.11 -0.83 -11.26
CA SER A 327 -13.48 -0.65 -9.94
C SER A 327 -14.33 -1.29 -8.83
N PRO A 328 -13.75 -2.12 -7.94
CA PRO A 328 -14.45 -2.65 -6.78
C PRO A 328 -14.52 -1.65 -5.62
N LEU A 329 -14.16 -0.38 -5.85
CA LEU A 329 -14.10 0.61 -4.78
C LEU A 329 -15.43 1.32 -4.52
N GLY A 330 -16.46 1.22 -5.36
CA GLY A 330 -17.72 1.97 -5.19
C GLY A 330 -18.47 1.66 -3.88
N TRP A 331 -19.06 2.65 -3.23
CA TRP A 331 -19.66 2.50 -1.89
C TRP A 331 -21.03 3.13 -1.70
N GLU A 332 -21.64 3.72 -2.74
CA GLU A 332 -22.94 4.40 -2.63
C GLU A 332 -24.09 3.46 -2.22
N HIS A 333 -23.90 2.16 -2.41
CA HIS A 333 -24.86 1.13 -2.03
C HIS A 333 -24.66 0.59 -0.60
N ILE A 334 -23.66 1.09 0.14
CA ILE A 334 -23.31 0.68 1.49
C ILE A 334 -23.68 1.78 2.48
N THR A 335 -24.45 1.41 3.50
CA THR A 335 -24.82 2.32 4.59
C THR A 335 -23.64 2.51 5.54
N LEU A 336 -22.99 3.67 5.48
CA LEU A 336 -21.86 4.02 6.36
C LEU A 336 -22.29 4.79 7.62
N THR A 337 -23.53 5.27 7.69
CA THR A 337 -24.06 6.07 8.80
C THR A 337 -25.45 5.59 9.23
N GLY A 338 -25.84 5.87 10.47
CA GLY A 338 -27.12 5.45 11.04
C GLY A 338 -26.99 4.20 11.91
N ASP A 339 -28.09 3.46 12.04
CA ASP A 339 -28.19 2.29 12.90
C ASP A 339 -27.65 1.02 12.23
N TYR A 340 -26.81 0.29 12.95
CA TYR A 340 -26.24 -0.97 12.52
C TYR A 340 -27.07 -2.13 13.07
N VAL A 341 -28.08 -2.52 12.31
CA VAL A 341 -28.97 -3.64 12.67
C VAL A 341 -28.36 -4.96 12.17
N TRP A 342 -27.81 -5.73 13.09
CA TRP A 342 -27.26 -7.05 12.80
C TRP A 342 -28.31 -8.14 13.00
N ASN A 343 -28.53 -8.96 11.97
CA ASN A 343 -29.31 -10.18 12.11
C ASN A 343 -28.37 -11.34 12.48
N LEU A 344 -28.19 -11.55 13.79
CA LEU A 344 -27.28 -12.57 14.33
C LEU A 344 -27.70 -14.01 13.98
N ASN A 345 -28.95 -14.23 13.55
CA ASN A 345 -29.47 -15.53 13.15
C ASN A 345 -29.31 -15.80 11.64
N GLN A 346 -28.94 -14.79 10.86
CA GLN A 346 -28.78 -14.94 9.41
C GLN A 346 -27.44 -15.60 9.09
N LYS A 347 -27.47 -16.87 8.69
CA LYS A 347 -26.31 -17.54 8.10
C LYS A 347 -26.09 -17.01 6.68
N ALA A 348 -25.19 -16.05 6.54
CA ALA A 348 -24.70 -15.62 5.24
C ALA A 348 -23.69 -16.66 4.72
N SER A 349 -23.89 -17.11 3.49
CA SER A 349 -22.93 -17.95 2.75
C SER A 349 -22.85 -17.44 1.32
N PHE A 350 -21.81 -17.84 0.58
CA PHE A 350 -21.72 -17.53 -0.85
C PHE A 350 -22.90 -18.10 -1.68
N ASN A 351 -23.64 -19.06 -1.12
CA ASN A 351 -24.85 -19.60 -1.73
C ASN A 351 -26.10 -18.75 -1.40
N ASN A 352 -26.06 -17.96 -0.32
CA ASN A 352 -27.16 -17.14 0.18
C ASN A 352 -26.80 -15.65 0.23
N LEU A 353 -26.30 -15.10 -0.88
CA LEU A 353 -26.08 -13.66 -1.00
C LEU A 353 -27.39 -12.91 -1.22
N ARG A 354 -27.37 -11.59 -0.96
CA ARG A 354 -28.52 -10.72 -1.20
C ARG A 354 -28.85 -10.71 -2.70
N PRO A 355 -30.13 -10.60 -3.07
CA PRO A 355 -30.51 -10.49 -4.48
C PRO A 355 -29.96 -9.20 -5.10
N LEU A 356 -29.61 -9.26 -6.40
CA LEU A 356 -29.26 -8.08 -7.18
C LEU A 356 -30.48 -7.16 -7.27
N ARG A 357 -30.26 -5.84 -7.16
CA ARG A 357 -31.33 -4.84 -7.35
C ARG A 357 -31.59 -4.67 -8.83
N GLU A 358 -32.85 -4.80 -9.25
CA GLU A 358 -33.25 -4.46 -10.61
C GLU A 358 -33.47 -2.94 -10.73
N LYS A 359 -33.11 -2.35 -11.88
CA LYS A 359 -33.09 -0.88 -12.09
C LYS A 359 -34.44 -0.18 -11.81
N ASN A 360 -35.55 -0.93 -11.78
CA ASN A 360 -36.90 -0.44 -11.50
C ASN A 360 -37.22 -0.28 -10.00
N SER A 361 -36.36 -0.75 -9.08
CA SER A 361 -36.67 -0.74 -7.63
C SER A 361 -36.22 0.50 -6.87
N ILE A 362 -35.56 1.48 -7.53
CA ILE A 362 -35.16 2.74 -6.88
C ILE A 362 -36.29 3.75 -7.07
N LYS A 363 -37.34 3.66 -6.26
CA LYS A 363 -38.23 4.80 -6.03
C LYS A 363 -37.49 5.76 -5.08
N LYS A 364 -37.49 7.04 -5.48
CA LYS A 364 -36.86 8.19 -4.82
C LYS A 364 -37.10 8.25 -3.31
#